data_AF-A0A3A6QKE7-F1
#
_entry.id   AF-A0A3A6QKE7-F1
#
_cell.length_a   1.000
_cell.length_b   1.000
_cell.length_c   1.000
_cell.angle_alpha   90.00
_cell.angle_beta   90.00
_cell.angle_gamma   90.00
#
_symmetry.space_group_name_H-M   'P 1'
#
loop_
_entity.id
_entity.type
_entity.pdbx_description
1 polymer ?
#
loop_
_entity_poly.entity_id
_entity_poly.type
_entity_poly.pdbx_seq_one_letter_code
_entity_poly.pdbx_strand_id
1 'polypeptide(L)'
;MPSKRTQFQQVVEKSASHEARQEAVRELGRMGAIEQLRTLTQTNGIDGPLRRAAVSELEELGATEALETIAESRAVDPAIREQAQR
;
A
#
# COMPACT_ATOMS: atom_id res chain seq x y z
N MET A 1 -16.87 12.83 1.92
CA MET A 1 -15.71 12.18 1.28
C MET A 1 -15.39 10.89 2.03
N PRO A 2 -14.97 9.82 1.33
CA PRO A 2 -14.59 8.56 1.98
C PRO A 2 -13.39 8.78 2.90
N SER A 3 -13.36 8.07 4.03
CA SER A 3 -12.29 8.19 5.04
C SER A 3 -11.11 7.25 4.72
N LYS A 4 -9.92 7.53 5.29
CA LYS A 4 -8.76 6.62 5.21
C LYS A 4 -9.13 5.19 5.61
N ARG A 5 -9.95 5.04 6.66
CA ARG A 5 -10.44 3.74 7.13
C ARG A 5 -11.31 3.05 6.09
N THR A 6 -12.26 3.77 5.49
CA THR A 6 -13.17 3.22 4.49
C THR A 6 -12.40 2.73 3.26
N GLN A 7 -11.42 3.51 2.78
CA GLN A 7 -10.60 3.10 1.65
C GLN A 7 -9.74 1.89 1.99
N PHE A 8 -9.11 1.88 3.16
CA PHE A 8 -8.35 0.70 3.61
C PHE A 8 -9.23 -0.56 3.70
N GLN A 9 -10.44 -0.43 4.26
CA GLN A 9 -11.42 -1.53 4.30
C GLN A 9 -11.76 -2.02 2.89
N GLN A 10 -11.94 -1.12 1.94
CA GLN A 10 -12.21 -1.48 0.56
C GLN A 10 -11.05 -2.25 -0.09
N VAL A 11 -9.79 -1.87 0.17
CA VAL A 11 -8.63 -2.59 -0.37
C VAL A 11 -8.56 -4.04 0.14
N VAL A 12 -8.90 -4.26 1.41
CA VAL A 12 -8.82 -5.61 2.02
C VAL A 12 -10.08 -6.45 1.81
N GLU A 13 -11.17 -5.85 1.33
CA GLU A 13 -12.43 -6.55 1.08
C GLU A 13 -12.28 -7.51 -0.11
N LYS A 14 -12.38 -8.81 0.16
CA LYS A 14 -12.17 -9.85 -0.86
C LYS A 14 -13.31 -9.90 -1.88
N SER A 15 -14.51 -9.45 -1.50
CA SER A 15 -15.62 -9.36 -2.44
C SER A 15 -15.53 -8.14 -3.37
N ALA A 16 -14.64 -7.18 -3.10
CA ALA A 16 -14.43 -6.04 -3.98
C ALA A 16 -13.64 -6.45 -5.24
N SER A 17 -14.00 -5.86 -6.38
CA SER A 17 -13.29 -6.11 -7.63
C SER A 17 -11.84 -5.63 -7.56
N HIS A 18 -10.97 -6.19 -8.39
CA HIS A 18 -9.56 -5.80 -8.42
C HIS A 18 -9.40 -4.29 -8.69
N GLU A 19 -10.20 -3.75 -9.61
CA GLU A 19 -10.22 -2.34 -9.99
C GLU A 19 -10.67 -1.46 -8.83
N ALA A 20 -11.72 -1.86 -8.11
CA ALA A 20 -12.23 -1.11 -6.96
C ALA A 20 -11.21 -1.06 -5.81
N ARG A 21 -10.47 -2.15 -5.60
CA ARG A 21 -9.38 -2.18 -4.60
C ARG A 21 -8.19 -1.36 -5.06
N GLN A 22 -7.83 -1.39 -6.33
CA GLN A 22 -6.74 -0.58 -6.89
C GLN A 22 -7.06 0.92 -6.81
N GLU A 23 -8.29 1.32 -7.10
CA GLU A 23 -8.71 2.71 -6.92
C GLU A 23 -8.67 3.13 -5.45
N ALA A 24 -9.06 2.26 -4.53
CA ALA A 24 -8.95 2.54 -3.09
C ALA A 24 -7.50 2.75 -2.64
N VAL A 25 -6.52 2.04 -3.22
CA VAL A 25 -5.09 2.30 -2.98
C VAL A 25 -4.70 3.70 -3.46
N ARG A 26 -5.11 4.10 -4.67
CA ARG A 26 -4.84 5.45 -5.21
C ARG A 26 -5.47 6.55 -4.35
N GLU A 27 -6.69 6.33 -3.89
CA GLU A 27 -7.37 7.23 -2.97
C GLU A 27 -6.64 7.38 -1.63
N LEU A 28 -6.08 6.29 -1.08
CA LEU A 28 -5.22 6.35 0.10
C LEU A 28 -3.96 7.20 -0.15
N GLY A 29 -3.36 7.09 -1.34
CA GLY A 29 -2.27 7.95 -1.79
C GLY A 29 -2.65 9.43 -1.80
N ARG A 30 -3.74 9.77 -2.49
CA ARG A 30 -4.30 11.16 -2.53
C ARG A 30 -4.59 11.73 -1.14
N MET A 31 -4.95 10.87 -0.18
CA MET A 31 -5.24 11.26 1.22
C MET A 31 -3.99 11.37 2.12
N GLY A 32 -2.79 11.07 1.62
CA GLY A 32 -1.59 10.98 2.43
C GLY A 32 -1.72 9.94 3.55
N ALA A 33 -2.33 8.79 3.24
CA ALA A 33 -2.60 7.72 4.20
C ALA A 33 -1.40 6.78 4.37
N ILE A 34 -0.24 7.35 4.74
CA ILE A 34 1.06 6.66 4.81
C ILE A 34 0.99 5.37 5.66
N GLU A 35 0.39 5.44 6.85
CA GLU A 35 0.27 4.29 7.74
C GLU A 35 -0.56 3.15 7.14
N GLN A 36 -1.65 3.48 6.44
CA GLN A 36 -2.50 2.51 5.76
C GLN A 36 -1.76 1.87 4.58
N LEU A 37 -1.08 2.68 3.77
CA LEU A 37 -0.28 2.21 2.64
C LEU A 37 0.85 1.28 3.12
N ARG A 38 1.61 1.68 4.15
CA ARG A 38 2.66 0.84 4.76
C ARG A 38 2.08 -0.47 5.30
N THR A 39 0.90 -0.44 5.89
CA THR A 39 0.23 -1.66 6.37
C THR A 39 -0.12 -2.59 5.19
N LEU A 40 -0.62 -2.05 4.08
CA LEU A 40 -0.95 -2.85 2.89
C LEU A 40 0.29 -3.54 2.31
N THR A 41 1.44 -2.86 2.24
CA THR A 41 2.67 -3.45 1.70
C THR A 41 3.19 -4.62 2.56
N GLN A 42 2.93 -4.61 3.86
CA GLN A 42 3.39 -5.64 4.82
C GLN A 42 2.37 -6.76 5.05
N THR A 43 1.11 -6.56 4.67
CA THR A 43 0.03 -7.54 4.95
C THR A 43 0.07 -8.72 3.98
N ASN A 44 0.29 -9.91 4.53
CA ASN A 44 0.15 -11.17 3.79
C ASN A 44 -1.32 -11.41 3.39
N GLY A 45 -1.54 -11.91 2.18
CA GLY A 45 -2.88 -12.14 1.63
C GLY A 45 -3.48 -10.95 0.89
N ILE A 46 -2.76 -9.84 0.79
CA ILE A 46 -3.04 -8.78 -0.19
C ILE A 46 -2.33 -9.13 -1.50
N ASP A 47 -3.04 -8.99 -2.62
CA ASP A 47 -2.51 -9.28 -3.95
C ASP A 47 -1.24 -8.46 -4.23
N GLY A 48 -0.22 -9.13 -4.79
CA GLY A 48 1.08 -8.51 -5.10
C GLY A 48 0.98 -7.18 -5.88
N PRO A 49 0.13 -7.06 -6.92
CA PRO A 49 -0.08 -5.79 -7.62
C PRO A 49 -0.58 -4.66 -6.71
N LEU A 50 -1.45 -4.92 -5.74
CA LEU A 50 -1.95 -3.91 -4.80
C LEU A 50 -0.86 -3.49 -3.82
N ARG A 51 -0.02 -4.44 -3.38
CA ARG A 51 1.14 -4.14 -2.53
C ARG A 51 2.14 -3.25 -3.25
N ARG A 52 2.44 -3.53 -4.53
CA ARG A 52 3.31 -2.68 -5.36
C ARG A 52 2.72 -1.29 -5.60
N ALA A 53 1.41 -1.21 -5.88
CA ALA A 53 0.73 0.07 -6.00
C ALA A 53 0.84 0.89 -4.71
N ALA A 54 0.71 0.26 -3.53
CA ALA A 54 0.88 0.96 -2.26
C ALA A 54 2.31 1.46 -2.04
N VAL A 55 3.35 0.74 -2.50
CA VAL A 55 4.73 1.27 -2.51
C VAL A 55 4.85 2.48 -3.43
N SER A 56 4.29 2.42 -4.64
CA SER A 56 4.32 3.57 -5.56
C SER A 56 3.62 4.82 -5.01
N GLU A 57 2.48 4.66 -4.32
CA GLU A 57 1.85 5.81 -3.65
C GLU A 57 2.71 6.36 -2.50
N LEU A 58 3.49 5.52 -1.80
CA LEU A 58 4.44 5.98 -0.78
C LEU A 58 5.63 6.74 -1.40
N GLU A 59 6.12 6.30 -2.57
CA GLU A 59 7.14 6.99 -3.35
C GLU A 59 6.67 8.38 -3.77
N GLU A 60 5.46 8.49 -4.36
CA GLU A 60 4.86 9.76 -4.78
C GLU A 60 4.62 10.72 -3.60
N LEU A 61 4.33 10.18 -2.41
CA LEU A 61 4.18 10.97 -1.18
C LEU A 61 5.51 11.38 -0.54
N GLY A 62 6.64 10.88 -1.02
CA GLY A 62 7.95 11.10 -0.40
C GLY A 62 8.04 10.51 1.01
N ALA A 63 7.34 9.41 1.30
CA ALA A 63 7.28 8.79 2.62
C ALA A 63 8.53 7.95 2.92
N THR A 64 9.70 8.59 2.94
CA THR A 64 11.02 7.94 3.03
C THR A 64 11.14 6.98 4.22
N GLU A 65 10.73 7.39 5.43
CA GLU A 65 10.79 6.54 6.62
C GLU A 65 9.95 5.25 6.46
N ALA A 66 8.79 5.34 5.80
CA ALA A 66 7.95 4.19 5.53
C ALA A 66 8.58 3.25 4.50
N LEU A 67 9.21 3.81 3.46
CA LEU A 67 9.91 3.06 2.42
C LEU A 67 11.14 2.33 2.99
N GLU A 68 11.96 3.01 3.80
CA GLU A 68 13.11 2.41 4.50
C GLU A 68 12.66 1.25 5.40
N THR A 69 11.60 1.46 6.19
CA THR A 69 11.02 0.40 7.04
C THR A 69 10.60 -0.82 6.21
N ILE A 70 10.00 -0.61 5.02
CA ILE A 70 9.59 -1.70 4.12
C ILE A 70 10.81 -2.40 3.55
N ALA A 71 11.82 -1.65 3.09
CA ALA A 71 13.05 -2.15 2.50
C ALA A 71 13.84 -3.07 3.45
N GLU A 72 13.87 -2.73 4.73
CA GLU A 72 14.61 -3.48 5.76
C GLU A 72 13.83 -4.67 6.33
N SER A 73 12.52 -4.71 6.12
CA SER A 73 11.66 -5.73 6.73
C SER A 73 11.84 -7.11 6.08
N ARG A 74 12.37 -8.06 6.85
CA ARG A 74 12.51 -9.47 6.42
C ARG A 74 11.18 -10.20 6.25
N ALA A 75 10.10 -9.66 6.80
CA ALA A 75 8.76 -10.22 6.65
C ALA A 75 8.10 -9.82 5.33
N VAL A 76 8.65 -8.83 4.63
CA VAL A 76 8.14 -8.36 3.33
C VAL A 76 8.78 -9.16 2.20
N ASP A 77 7.98 -9.43 1.17
CA ASP A 77 8.42 -10.12 -0.04
C ASP A 77 9.60 -9.39 -0.69
N PRO A 78 10.68 -10.09 -1.13
CA PRO A 78 11.86 -9.47 -1.69
C PRO A 78 11.56 -8.44 -2.79
N ALA A 79 10.61 -8.71 -3.69
CA ALA A 79 10.28 -7.80 -4.78
C ALA A 79 9.66 -6.48 -4.29
N ILE A 80 8.91 -6.51 -3.18
CA ILE A 80 8.34 -5.31 -2.56
C ILE A 80 9.43 -4.50 -1.86
N ARG A 81 10.40 -5.17 -1.21
CA ARG A 81 11.55 -4.49 -0.58
C ARG A 81 12.43 -3.81 -1.61
N GLU A 82 12.74 -4.51 -2.70
CA GLU A 82 13.55 -3.98 -3.80
C GLU A 82 12.89 -2.76 -4.46
N GLN A 83 11.56 -2.74 -4.55
CA GLN A 83 10.86 -1.56 -5.03
C GLN A 83 11.01 -0.39 -4.04
N ALA A 84 10.83 -0.62 -2.74
CA ALA A 84 10.93 0.43 -1.73
C ALA A 84 12.34 1.01 -1.52
N GLN A 85 13.37 0.43 -2.16
CA GLN A 85 14.76 0.92 -2.13
C GLN A 85 15.11 1.86 -3.30
N ARG A 86 14.19 2.03 -4.27
CA ARG A 86 14.43 2.85 -5.47
C ARG A 86 14.29 4.33 -5.18
#